data_AF-A0A1W9SU05-F1
#
_entry.id   AF-A0A1W9SU05-F1
#
_cell.length_a   1.000
_cell.length_b   1.000
_cell.length_c   1.000
_cell.angle_alpha   90.00
_cell.angle_beta   90.00
_cell.angle_gamma   90.00
#
_symmetry.space_group_name_H-M   'P 1'
#
loop_
_entity.id
_entity.type
_entity.pdbx_description
1 polymer ?
#
loop_
_entity_poly.entity_id
_entity_poly.type
_entity_poly.pdbx_seq_one_letter_code
_entity_poly.pdbx_strand_id
1 'polypeptide(L)'
;MLLEFEGEIFILKEDTLRTLELRRQGRKIEALPFLITNWTLKRELNIRNILLLKPKIIEAILNKTIEGYLIITGINVLTLEAFIRTSFIVEKLNFDGFNEQEQEQLKECFLIKNNLFDHRGNLINLPDSGGLLDQNAKYMYFLSKYRKVLIEKINEENNKKNKAVR
;
A
#
# COMPACT_ATOMS: atom_id res chain seq x y z
N MET A 1 -5.24 6.72 9.73
CA MET A 1 -4.81 5.92 10.91
C MET A 1 -4.72 6.82 12.12
N LEU A 2 -4.94 6.29 13.32
CA LEU A 2 -4.86 7.03 14.58
C LEU A 2 -3.71 6.47 15.43
N LEU A 3 -2.93 7.36 16.04
CA LEU A 3 -1.91 7.04 17.04
C LEU A 3 -2.16 7.88 18.28
N GLU A 4 -2.34 7.22 19.42
CA GLU A 4 -2.38 7.86 20.73
C GLU A 4 -1.03 7.66 21.42
N PHE A 5 -0.44 8.74 21.93
CA PHE A 5 0.85 8.71 22.62
C PHE A 5 0.92 9.77 23.71
N GLU A 6 1.13 9.34 24.97
CA GLU A 6 1.22 10.25 26.13
C GLU A 6 0.01 11.21 26.27
N GLY A 7 -1.20 10.76 25.91
CA GLY A 7 -2.42 11.57 25.96
C GLY A 7 -2.63 12.52 24.77
N GLU A 8 -1.76 12.44 23.75
CA GLU A 8 -1.87 13.19 22.51
C GLU A 8 -2.28 12.27 21.36
N ILE A 9 -3.15 12.76 20.48
CA ILE A 9 -3.66 12.02 19.32
C ILE A 9 -3.03 12.59 18.06
N PHE A 10 -2.58 11.69 17.18
CA PHE A 10 -2.06 11.99 15.86
C PHE A 10 -2.91 11.30 14.80
N ILE A 11 -3.37 12.07 13.81
CA ILE A 11 -4.05 11.56 12.62
C ILE A 11 -3.02 11.41 11.52
N LEU A 12 -2.79 10.17 11.09
CA LEU A 12 -1.68 9.78 10.23
C LEU A 12 -2.16 9.19 8.90
N LYS A 13 -1.34 9.37 7.86
CA LYS A 13 -1.40 8.68 6.56
C LYS A 13 -0.38 7.56 6.50
N GLU A 14 -0.67 6.51 5.74
CA GLU A 14 0.30 5.47 5.42
C GLU A 14 1.44 6.03 4.58
N ASP A 15 2.58 5.35 4.59
CA ASP A 15 3.71 5.70 3.75
C ASP A 15 3.33 5.70 2.25
N THR A 16 3.73 6.76 1.56
CA THR A 16 3.70 6.87 0.10
C THR A 16 5.05 6.45 -0.48
N LEU A 17 5.13 6.35 -1.81
CA LEU A 17 6.41 6.11 -2.49
C LEU A 17 7.46 7.19 -2.12
N ARG A 18 7.04 8.46 -2.00
CA ARG A 18 7.89 9.56 -1.55
C ARG A 18 8.46 9.33 -0.15
N THR A 19 7.61 9.02 0.82
CA THR A 19 8.04 8.89 2.22
C THR A 19 8.89 7.65 2.43
N LEU A 20 8.62 6.55 1.71
CA LEU A 20 9.52 5.40 1.67
C LEU A 20 10.91 5.76 1.14
N GLU A 21 10.99 6.52 0.05
CA GLU A 21 12.27 6.92 -0.54
C GLU A 21 13.07 7.80 0.44
N LEU A 22 12.42 8.78 1.08
CA LEU A 22 13.04 9.61 2.12
C LEU A 22 13.58 8.75 3.29
N ARG A 23 12.80 7.77 3.76
CA ARG A 23 13.26 6.84 4.82
C ARG A 23 14.48 6.04 4.39
N ARG A 24 14.50 5.51 3.16
CA ARG A 24 15.63 4.74 2.61
C ARG A 24 16.91 5.56 2.53
N GLN A 25 16.79 6.85 2.25
CA GLN A 25 17.89 7.82 2.26
C GLN A 25 18.31 8.25 3.68
N GLY A 26 17.72 7.70 4.74
CA GLY A 26 17.96 8.11 6.12
C GLY A 26 17.28 9.42 6.52
N ARG A 27 16.53 10.06 5.62
CA ARG A 27 15.84 11.36 5.80
C ARG A 27 14.47 11.19 6.46
N LYS A 28 14.44 10.45 7.57
CA LYS A 28 13.20 10.05 8.28
C LYS A 28 12.38 11.26 8.75
N ILE A 29 13.04 12.31 9.22
CA ILE A 29 12.37 13.52 9.70
C ILE A 29 11.65 14.27 8.57
N GLU A 30 12.23 14.26 7.37
CA GLU A 30 11.65 14.92 6.20
C GLU A 30 10.42 14.19 5.66
N ALA A 31 10.22 12.92 6.03
CA ALA A 31 9.01 12.18 5.72
C ALA A 31 7.82 12.63 6.58
N LEU A 32 8.05 13.07 7.83
CA LEU A 32 7.00 13.34 8.81
C LEU A 32 5.92 14.35 8.35
N PRO A 33 6.26 15.48 7.67
CA PRO A 33 5.26 16.42 7.19
C PRO A 33 4.25 15.83 6.21
N PHE A 34 4.62 14.75 5.49
CA PHE A 34 3.73 14.06 4.56
C PHE A 34 2.86 13.00 5.25
N LEU A 35 3.28 12.54 6.44
CA LEU A 35 2.66 11.46 7.18
C LEU A 35 1.64 11.96 8.21
N ILE A 36 1.86 13.14 8.79
CA ILE A 36 0.97 13.72 9.82
C ILE A 36 -0.06 14.61 9.13
N THR A 37 -1.34 14.24 9.25
CA THR A 37 -2.46 15.05 8.72
C THR A 37 -2.98 16.02 9.76
N ASN A 38 -3.03 15.61 11.03
CA ASN A 38 -3.46 16.45 12.14
C ASN A 38 -2.93 15.92 13.49
N TRP A 39 -2.96 16.75 14.54
CA TRP A 39 -2.65 16.34 15.91
C TRP A 39 -3.42 17.15 16.95
N THR A 40 -3.43 16.70 18.21
CA THR A 40 -4.06 17.43 19.34
C THR A 40 -3.12 18.35 20.10
N LEU A 41 -1.84 18.38 19.73
CA LEU A 41 -0.85 19.22 20.39
C LEU A 41 -1.29 20.70 20.35
N LYS A 42 -1.04 21.44 21.42
CA LYS A 42 -1.35 22.88 21.53
C LYS A 42 -0.69 23.76 20.46
N ARG A 43 0.32 23.23 19.77
CA ARG A 43 1.09 23.93 18.73
C ARG A 43 0.56 23.59 17.35
N GLU A 44 0.62 24.54 16.43
CA GLU A 44 0.18 24.33 15.04
C GLU A 44 0.99 23.23 14.35
N LEU A 45 0.35 22.49 13.45
CA LEU A 45 1.02 21.49 12.62
C LEU A 45 1.82 22.18 11.51
N ASN A 46 3.13 22.31 11.71
CA ASN A 46 4.07 22.82 10.72
C ASN A 46 5.45 22.16 10.88
N ILE A 47 6.32 22.29 9.87
CA ILE A 47 7.64 21.66 9.85
C ILE A 47 8.45 22.00 11.10
N ARG A 48 8.46 23.28 11.51
CA ARG A 48 9.19 23.74 12.71
C ARG A 48 8.74 22.99 13.97
N ASN A 49 7.44 22.82 14.15
CA ASN A 49 6.88 22.12 15.31
C ASN A 49 7.05 20.60 15.24
N ILE A 50 7.06 20.01 14.04
CA ILE A 50 7.35 18.58 13.82
C ILE A 50 8.80 18.26 14.22
N LEU A 51 9.76 19.13 13.90
CA LEU A 51 11.16 19.00 14.30
C LEU A 51 11.37 19.00 15.82
N LEU A 52 10.40 19.53 16.56
CA LEU A 52 10.40 19.61 18.02
C LEU A 52 9.62 18.45 18.68
N LEU A 53 9.28 17.40 17.93
CA LEU A 53 8.74 16.17 18.52
C LEU A 53 9.85 15.40 19.26
N LYS A 54 9.48 14.75 20.36
CA LYS A 54 10.39 13.86 21.07
C LYS A 54 10.78 12.68 20.15
N PRO A 55 12.03 12.18 20.19
CA PRO A 55 12.45 11.04 19.36
C PRO A 55 11.54 9.82 19.44
N LYS A 56 11.04 9.47 20.63
CA LYS A 56 10.10 8.35 20.83
C LYS A 56 8.77 8.53 20.07
N ILE A 57 8.25 9.76 20.01
CA ILE A 57 7.03 10.07 19.26
C ILE A 57 7.30 9.93 17.76
N ILE A 58 8.43 10.45 17.30
CA ILE A 58 8.86 10.32 15.90
C ILE A 58 8.94 8.85 15.50
N GLU A 59 9.58 8.03 16.32
CA GLU A 59 9.68 6.58 16.08
C GLU A 59 8.32 5.90 16.07
N ALA A 60 7.43 6.22 17.01
CA ALA A 60 6.07 5.69 17.05
C ALA A 60 5.27 6.05 15.79
N ILE A 61 5.34 7.30 15.33
CA ILE A 61 4.72 7.75 14.08
C ILE A 61 5.30 6.96 12.89
N LEU A 62 6.62 6.87 12.79
CA LEU A 62 7.28 6.19 11.68
C LEU A 62 6.95 4.69 11.63
N ASN A 63 6.86 4.03 12.79
CA ASN A 63 6.47 2.62 12.88
C ASN A 63 5.01 2.43 12.52
N LYS A 64 4.12 3.29 13.02
CA LYS A 64 2.68 3.18 12.74
C LYS A 64 2.35 3.39 11.27
N THR A 65 3.07 4.29 10.60
CA THR A 65 2.77 4.68 9.22
C THR A 65 3.25 3.71 8.15
N ILE A 66 4.22 2.86 8.47
CA ILE A 66 4.76 1.85 7.56
C ILE A 66 4.13 0.47 7.74
N GLU A 67 3.35 0.28 8.80
CA GLU A 67 2.81 -1.02 9.25
C GLU A 67 2.13 -1.81 8.11
N GLY A 68 1.15 -1.20 7.42
CA GLY A 68 0.44 -1.86 6.31
C GLY A 68 1.34 -2.25 5.15
N TYR A 69 2.34 -1.41 4.82
CA TYR A 69 3.33 -1.73 3.79
C TYR A 69 4.21 -2.92 4.21
N LEU A 70 4.69 -2.96 5.46
CA LEU A 70 5.50 -4.06 5.96
C LEU A 70 4.72 -5.38 5.99
N ILE A 71 3.44 -5.36 6.38
CA ILE A 71 2.58 -6.55 6.37
C ILE A 71 2.50 -7.10 4.94
N ILE A 72 2.11 -6.29 3.95
CA ILE A 72 1.96 -6.75 2.57
C ILE A 72 3.28 -7.21 1.94
N THR A 73 4.38 -6.51 2.21
CA THR A 73 5.70 -6.87 1.67
C THR A 73 6.36 -8.03 2.41
N GLY A 74 5.90 -8.35 3.61
CA GLY A 74 6.33 -9.51 4.39
C GLY A 74 5.72 -10.84 3.92
N ILE A 75 4.59 -10.80 3.20
CA ILE A 75 3.97 -11.98 2.61
C ILE A 75 4.91 -12.61 1.57
N ASN A 76 5.07 -13.94 1.62
CA ASN A 76 5.83 -14.67 0.61
C ASN A 76 5.31 -14.36 -0.81
N VAL A 77 6.20 -13.95 -1.70
CA VAL A 77 5.83 -13.49 -3.05
C VAL A 77 5.08 -14.54 -3.87
N LEU A 78 5.45 -15.81 -3.75
CA LEU A 78 4.79 -16.90 -4.49
C LEU A 78 3.39 -17.15 -3.92
N THR A 79 3.23 -17.10 -2.60
CA THR A 79 1.93 -17.20 -1.93
C THR A 79 1.01 -16.06 -2.35
N LEU A 80 1.52 -14.83 -2.36
CA LEU A 80 0.76 -13.65 -2.77
C LEU A 80 0.32 -13.73 -4.25
N GLU A 81 1.24 -14.10 -5.15
CA GLU A 81 0.92 -14.24 -6.57
C GLU A 81 -0.07 -15.39 -6.83
N ALA A 82 0.05 -16.51 -6.10
CA ALA A 82 -0.91 -17.61 -6.17
C ALA A 82 -2.30 -17.17 -5.70
N PHE A 83 -2.38 -16.45 -4.58
CA PHE A 83 -3.64 -15.89 -4.07
C PHE A 83 -4.27 -14.87 -5.04
N ILE A 84 -3.46 -14.00 -5.65
CA ILE A 84 -3.95 -13.11 -6.71
C ILE A 84 -4.48 -13.93 -7.89
N ARG A 85 -3.83 -15.03 -8.27
CA ARG A 85 -4.29 -15.87 -9.38
C ARG A 85 -5.67 -16.48 -9.10
N THR A 86 -5.95 -16.91 -7.87
CA THR A 86 -7.26 -17.47 -7.52
C THR A 86 -8.38 -16.43 -7.64
N SER A 87 -8.07 -15.14 -7.41
CA SER A 87 -9.03 -14.03 -7.54
C SER A 87 -9.67 -13.86 -8.92
N PHE A 88 -9.09 -14.43 -9.98
CA PHE A 88 -9.65 -14.40 -11.33
C PHE A 88 -10.61 -15.56 -11.63
N ILE A 89 -10.69 -16.55 -10.74
CA ILE A 89 -11.43 -17.80 -10.96
C ILE A 89 -12.68 -17.84 -10.08
N VAL A 90 -12.57 -17.35 -8.84
CA VAL A 90 -13.62 -17.46 -7.83
C VAL A 90 -14.42 -16.17 -7.68
N GLU A 91 -15.72 -16.32 -7.39
CA GLU A 91 -16.60 -15.19 -7.09
C GLU A 91 -16.32 -14.58 -5.70
N LYS A 92 -15.92 -15.42 -4.73
CA LYS A 92 -15.56 -15.02 -3.37
C LYS A 92 -14.12 -15.41 -3.06
N LEU A 93 -13.31 -14.44 -2.64
CA LEU A 93 -11.92 -14.66 -2.23
C LEU A 93 -11.86 -15.46 -0.94
N ASN A 94 -11.03 -16.52 -0.94
CA ASN A 94 -10.68 -17.28 0.26
C ASN A 94 -9.31 -16.84 0.78
N PHE A 95 -9.28 -16.34 2.01
CA PHE A 95 -8.06 -15.83 2.67
C PHE A 95 -7.42 -16.86 3.63
N ASP A 96 -7.80 -18.13 3.55
CA ASP A 96 -7.17 -19.21 4.30
C ASP A 96 -5.65 -19.23 4.04
N GLY A 97 -4.87 -19.35 5.12
CA GLY A 97 -3.41 -19.32 5.07
C GLY A 97 -2.78 -17.93 5.29
N PHE A 98 -3.58 -16.88 5.41
CA PHE A 98 -3.14 -15.55 5.85
C PHE A 98 -3.58 -15.27 7.29
N ASN A 99 -2.74 -14.60 8.07
CA ASN A 99 -3.12 -14.12 9.41
C ASN A 99 -4.09 -12.94 9.32
N GLU A 100 -4.79 -12.60 10.42
CA GLU A 100 -5.84 -11.56 10.41
C GLU A 100 -5.35 -10.21 9.86
N GLN A 101 -4.13 -9.79 10.21
CA GLN A 101 -3.56 -8.52 9.74
C GLN A 101 -3.28 -8.56 8.23
N GLU A 102 -2.70 -9.64 7.73
CA GLU A 102 -2.50 -9.85 6.29
C GLU A 102 -3.84 -9.83 5.55
N GLN A 103 -4.87 -10.49 6.09
CA GLN A 103 -6.20 -10.52 5.49
C GLN A 103 -6.82 -9.13 5.39
N GLU A 104 -6.72 -8.31 6.45
CA GLU A 104 -7.22 -6.94 6.46
C GLU A 104 -6.53 -6.10 5.37
N GLN A 105 -5.19 -6.14 5.33
CA GLN A 105 -4.42 -5.37 4.35
C GLN A 105 -4.66 -5.84 2.91
N LEU A 106 -4.83 -7.15 2.70
CA LEU A 106 -5.17 -7.71 1.40
C LEU A 106 -6.57 -7.28 0.95
N LYS A 107 -7.57 -7.29 1.86
CA LYS A 107 -8.92 -6.82 1.55
C LYS A 107 -8.91 -5.37 1.07
N GLU A 108 -8.20 -4.48 1.76
CA GLU A 108 -8.02 -3.09 1.32
C GLU A 108 -7.39 -2.99 -0.07
N CYS A 109 -6.28 -3.72 -0.30
CA CYS A 109 -5.61 -3.78 -1.60
C CYS A 109 -6.52 -4.29 -2.74
N PHE A 110 -7.41 -5.24 -2.46
CA PHE A 110 -8.35 -5.77 -3.45
C PHE A 110 -9.53 -4.85 -3.74
N LEU A 111 -9.89 -3.95 -2.82
CA LEU A 111 -10.92 -2.95 -3.07
C LEU A 111 -10.45 -1.89 -4.07
N ILE A 112 -9.18 -1.47 -3.98
CA ILE A 112 -8.66 -0.38 -4.80
C ILE A 112 -8.36 -0.75 -6.25
N LYS A 113 -8.14 -2.03 -6.57
CA LYS A 113 -7.63 -2.44 -7.91
C LYS A 113 -8.61 -2.17 -9.07
N ASN A 114 -9.89 -1.98 -8.76
CA ASN A 114 -10.94 -1.93 -9.78
C ASN A 114 -10.77 -0.69 -10.66
N ASN A 115 -10.93 -0.85 -11.98
CA ASN A 115 -10.77 0.21 -12.98
C ASN A 115 -9.35 0.85 -13.04
N LEU A 116 -8.34 0.23 -12.44
CA LEU A 116 -6.96 0.73 -12.52
C LEU A 116 -6.21 0.22 -13.76
N PHE A 117 -6.63 -0.90 -14.35
CA PHE A 117 -5.95 -1.52 -15.48
C PHE A 117 -6.82 -1.56 -16.74
N ASP A 118 -6.18 -1.39 -17.90
CA ASP A 118 -6.82 -1.67 -19.19
C ASP A 118 -6.85 -3.19 -19.51
N HIS A 119 -7.45 -3.54 -20.65
CA HIS A 119 -7.52 -4.91 -21.16
C HIS A 119 -6.16 -5.56 -21.49
N ARG A 120 -5.07 -4.79 -21.51
CA ARG A 120 -3.69 -5.25 -21.74
C ARG A 120 -2.90 -5.34 -20.44
N GLY A 121 -3.50 -4.98 -19.30
CA GLY A 121 -2.82 -4.92 -18.01
C GLY A 121 -1.93 -3.69 -17.83
N ASN A 122 -2.13 -2.61 -18.60
CA ASN A 122 -1.48 -1.34 -18.33
C ASN A 122 -2.23 -0.60 -17.22
N LEU A 123 -1.49 -0.05 -16.27
CA LEU A 123 -2.07 0.81 -15.23
C LEU A 123 -2.48 2.14 -15.88
N ILE A 124 -3.78 2.39 -15.97
CA ILE A 124 -4.37 3.59 -16.60
C ILE A 124 -4.79 4.65 -15.57
N ASN A 125 -5.03 4.23 -14.33
CA ASN A 125 -5.37 5.12 -13.22
C ASN A 125 -4.48 4.80 -12.01
N LEU A 126 -4.17 5.84 -11.24
CA LEU A 126 -3.49 5.71 -9.96
C LEU A 126 -4.53 5.53 -8.83
N PRO A 127 -4.21 4.77 -7.76
CA PRO A 127 -5.15 4.53 -6.66
C PRO A 127 -5.49 5.81 -5.88
N ASP A 128 -4.53 6.71 -5.71
CA ASP A 128 -4.68 7.96 -4.97
C ASP A 128 -4.52 9.18 -5.89
N SER A 129 -5.10 10.31 -5.48
CA SER A 129 -4.91 11.59 -6.15
C SER A 129 -3.45 12.05 -6.12
N GLY A 130 -2.97 12.68 -7.18
CA GLY A 130 -1.62 13.25 -7.26
C GLY A 130 -0.71 12.51 -8.24
N GLY A 131 0.60 12.67 -8.08
CA GLY A 131 1.59 12.01 -8.93
C GLY A 131 1.97 10.62 -8.41
N LEU A 132 2.88 9.95 -9.13
CA LEU A 132 3.39 8.63 -8.75
C LEU A 132 4.00 8.62 -7.35
N LEU A 133 4.74 9.66 -6.97
CA LEU A 133 5.39 9.74 -5.66
C LEU A 133 4.41 9.90 -4.51
N ASP A 134 3.19 10.36 -4.77
CA ASP A 134 2.18 10.61 -3.75
C ASP A 134 1.29 9.39 -3.49
N GLN A 135 1.48 8.32 -4.27
CA GLN A 135 0.73 7.07 -4.15
C GLN A 135 1.12 6.30 -2.90
N ASN A 136 0.12 5.72 -2.23
CA ASN A 136 0.33 4.81 -1.11
C ASN A 136 1.21 3.62 -1.52
N ALA A 137 2.30 3.41 -0.78
CA ALA A 137 3.31 2.42 -1.14
C ALA A 137 2.80 0.98 -1.04
N LYS A 138 1.94 0.69 -0.07
CA LYS A 138 1.31 -0.63 0.12
C LYS A 138 0.55 -1.03 -1.14
N TYR A 139 -0.28 -0.11 -1.62
CA TYR A 139 -1.08 -0.28 -2.82
C TYR A 139 -0.21 -0.43 -4.07
N MET A 140 0.79 0.43 -4.26
CA MET A 140 1.67 0.33 -5.42
C MET A 140 2.47 -0.98 -5.45
N TYR A 141 2.92 -1.47 -4.29
CA TYR A 141 3.55 -2.78 -4.20
C TYR A 141 2.58 -3.90 -4.61
N PHE A 142 1.39 -3.94 -4.02
CA PHE A 142 0.38 -4.94 -4.34
C PHE A 142 0.00 -4.91 -5.83
N LEU A 143 -0.26 -3.72 -6.39
CA LEU A 143 -0.61 -3.53 -7.79
C LEU A 143 0.49 -4.01 -8.74
N SER A 144 1.76 -3.91 -8.35
CA SER A 144 2.87 -4.45 -9.15
C SER A 144 2.79 -5.98 -9.28
N LYS A 145 2.44 -6.68 -8.20
CA LYS A 145 2.22 -8.14 -8.19
C LYS A 145 0.94 -8.50 -8.92
N TYR A 146 -0.12 -7.73 -8.70
CA TYR A 146 -1.39 -7.91 -9.38
C TYR A 146 -1.25 -7.81 -10.90
N ARG A 147 -0.56 -6.76 -11.38
CA ARG A 147 -0.31 -6.53 -12.80
C ARG A 147 0.43 -7.69 -13.45
N LYS A 148 1.44 -8.23 -12.78
CA LYS A 148 2.20 -9.39 -13.29
C LYS A 148 1.27 -10.58 -13.54
N VAL A 149 0.47 -10.95 -12.54
CA VAL A 149 -0.47 -12.08 -12.65
C VAL A 149 -1.57 -11.80 -13.69
N LEU A 150 -2.05 -10.56 -13.78
CA LEU A 150 -3.02 -10.13 -14.78
C LEU A 150 -2.50 -10.33 -16.22
N ILE A 151 -1.27 -9.89 -16.50
CA ILE A 151 -0.64 -10.05 -17.82
C ILE A 151 -0.48 -11.53 -18.17
N GLU A 152 -0.05 -12.35 -17.20
CA GLU A 152 0.04 -13.80 -17.40
C GLU A 152 -1.33 -14.40 -17.75
N LYS A 153 -2.40 -13.99 -17.07
CA LYS A 153 -3.76 -14.45 -17.39
C LYS A 153 -4.26 -13.99 -18.75
N ILE A 154 -4.01 -12.74 -19.15
CA ILE A 154 -4.36 -12.25 -20.49
C ILE A 154 -3.66 -13.11 -21.56
N ASN A 155 -2.38 -13.42 -21.37
CA ASN A 155 -1.61 -14.24 -22.30
C ASN A 155 -2.12 -15.69 -22.37
N GLU A 156 -2.46 -16.29 -21.22
CA GLU A 156 -3.07 -17.62 -21.17
C GLU A 156 -4.39 -17.68 -21.98
N GLU A 157 -5.27 -16.69 -21.82
CA GLU A 157 -6.55 -16.64 -22.51
C GLU A 157 -6.39 -16.37 -24.02
N ASN A 158 -5.47 -15.49 -24.42
CA ASN A 158 -5.16 -15.26 -25.84
C ASN A 158 -4.63 -16.53 -26.51
N ASN A 159 -3.76 -17.28 -25.83
CA ASN A 159 -3.22 -18.54 -26.35
C ASN A 159 -4.29 -19.64 -26.49
N LYS A 160 -5.26 -19.71 -25.56
CA LYS A 160 -6.40 -20.64 -25.68
C LYS A 160 -7.26 -20.32 -26.90
N LYS A 161 -7.60 -19.04 -27.11
CA LYS A 161 -8.38 -18.61 -28.28
C LYS A 161 -7.69 -18.96 -29.60
N ASN A 162 -6.38 -18.72 -29.70
CA ASN A 162 -5.61 -19.03 -30.91
C ASN A 162 -5.51 -20.54 -31.20
N LYS A 163 -5.59 -21.40 -30.18
CA LYS A 163 -5.64 -22.86 -30.35
C LYS A 163 -7.03 -23.39 -30.72
N ALA A 164 -8.11 -22.70 -30.36
CA ALA A 164 -9.48 -23.10 -30.68
C ALA A 164 -9.92 -22.73 -32.11
N VAL A 165 -9.16 -21.85 -32.80
CA VAL A 165 -9.44 -21.38 -34.17
C VAL A 165 -8.63 -22.16 -35.22
N ARG A 166 -7.77 -23.10 -34.80
CA ARG A 166 -7.01 -24.01 -35.67
C ARG A 166 -7.60 -25.41 -35.60
#